data_AF-A0AB38GE58-F1
#
_entry.id   AF-A0AB38GE58-F1
#
_cell.length_a   1.000
_cell.length_b   1.000
_cell.length_c   1.000
_cell.angle_alpha   90.00
_cell.angle_beta   90.00
_cell.angle_gamma   90.00
#
_symmetry.space_group_name_H-M   'P 1'
#
loop_
_entity.id
_entity.type
_entity.pdbx_description
1 polymer ?
#
loop_
_entity_poly.entity_id
_entity_poly.type
_entity_poly.pdbx_seq_one_letter_code
_entity_poly.pdbx_strand_id
1 'polypeptide(L)' 'MIKTIAIIVICFAIIIASMGLFLLATSYKDCFSRNKVTKKKARYLYKKEWITTLLITIIAIWLGLSMTGILVNPNM' A
#
# COMPACT_ATOMS: atom_id res chain seq x y z
N MET A 1 -23.74 9.98 7.85
CA MET A 1 -23.23 8.64 8.25
C MET A 1 -22.24 8.09 7.24
N ILE A 2 -22.62 7.85 5.98
CA ILE A 2 -21.71 7.33 4.92
C ILE A 2 -20.46 8.20 4.74
N LYS A 3 -20.61 9.54 4.71
CA LYS A 3 -19.48 10.48 4.60
C LYS A 3 -18.47 10.35 5.76
N THR A 4 -18.95 10.17 6.99
CA THR A 4 -18.09 10.00 8.18
C THR A 4 -17.32 8.68 8.12
N ILE A 5 -17.99 7.60 7.69
CA ILE A 5 -17.35 6.29 7.49
C ILE A 5 -16.28 6.40 6.40
N ALA A 6 -16.57 7.06 5.27
CA ALA A 6 -15.62 7.26 4.18
C ALA A 6 -14.37 8.04 4.63
N ILE A 7 -14.53 9.10 5.43
CA ILE A 7 -13.39 9.87 5.98
C ILE A 7 -12.52 8.99 6.88
N ILE A 8 -13.12 8.21 7.78
CA ILE A 8 -12.37 7.31 8.67
C ILE A 8 -11.59 6.27 7.84
N VAL A 9 -12.24 5.65 6.85
CA VAL A 9 -11.60 4.67 5.96
C VAL A 9 -10.44 5.30 5.19
N ILE A 10 -10.59 6.52 4.68
CA ILE A 10 -9.51 7.25 4.00
C ILE A 10 -8.34 7.49 4.94
N CYS A 11 -8.59 7.95 6.17
CA CYS A 11 -7.53 8.16 7.16
C CYS A 11 -6.76 6.87 7.46
N PHE A 12 -7.46 5.76 7.69
CA PHE A 12 -6.81 4.46 7.90
C PHE A 12 -6.04 3.97 6.67
N ALA A 13 -6.61 4.14 5.48
CA ALA A 13 -5.95 3.78 4.22
C ALA A 13 -4.64 4.56 4.02
N ILE A 14 -4.61 5.85 4.35
CA ILE A 14 -3.39 6.68 4.30
C ILE A 14 -2.34 6.16 5.29
N ILE A 15 -2.73 5.84 6.53
CA ILE A 15 -1.81 5.30 7.54
C ILE A 15 -1.21 3.98 7.04
N ILE A 16 -2.05 3.04 6.59
CA ILE A 16 -1.61 1.73 6.08
C ILE A 16 -0.70 1.89 4.86
N ALA A 17 -1.05 2.78 3.92
CA ALA A 17 -0.25 3.03 2.73
C ALA A 17 1.11 3.64 3.08
N SER A 18 1.15 4.60 4.02
CA SER A 18 2.39 5.23 4.48
C SER A 18 3.33 4.25 5.18
N MET A 19 2.80 3.40 6.07
CA MET A 19 3.58 2.34 6.72
C MET A 19 4.06 1.28 5.72
N GLY A 20 3.20 0.86 4.78
CA GLY A 20 3.55 -0.09 3.73
C GLY A 20 4.67 0.43 2.83
N LEU A 21 4.59 1.69 2.40
CA LEU A 21 5.65 2.38 1.65
C LEU A 21 6.95 2.47 2.46
N PHE A 22 6.87 2.80 3.75
CA PHE A 22 8.05 2.87 4.62
C PHE A 22 8.75 1.51 4.73
N LEU A 23 8.01 0.42 4.95
CA LEU A 23 8.52 -0.95 4.97
C LEU A 23 9.14 -1.36 3.62
N LEU A 24 8.49 -1.00 2.50
CA LEU A 24 9.01 -1.23 1.16
C LEU A 24 10.32 -0.49 0.89
N ALA A 25 10.43 0.75 1.38
CA ALA A 25 11.59 1.62 1.16
C ALA A 25 12.77 1.31 2.10
N THR A 26 12.52 0.74 3.28
CA THR A 26 13.55 0.41 4.28
C THR A 26 13.92 -1.07 4.20
N SER A 27 13.05 -1.94 4.73
CA SER A 27 13.29 -3.38 4.87
C SER A 27 13.33 -4.15 3.54
N TYR A 28 12.57 -3.71 2.54
CA TYR A 28 12.49 -4.38 1.24
C TYR A 28 13.20 -3.62 0.10
N LYS A 29 14.01 -2.61 0.41
CA LYS A 29 14.74 -1.82 -0.59
C LYS A 29 15.54 -2.70 -1.55
N ASP A 30 16.18 -3.74 -1.01
CA ASP A 30 17.00 -4.67 -1.78
C ASP A 30 16.19 -5.53 -2.76
N CYS A 31 14.88 -5.70 -2.54
CA CYS A 31 13.97 -6.35 -3.49
C CYS A 31 13.77 -5.52 -4.77
N PHE A 32 14.09 -4.22 -4.73
CA PHE A 32 14.07 -3.27 -5.85
C PHE A 32 15.47 -2.89 -6.36
N SER A 33 16.53 -3.46 -5.79
CA SER A 33 17.91 -3.16 -6.20
C SER A 33 18.13 -3.36 -7.70
N ARG A 34 18.93 -2.49 -8.31
CA ARG A 34 19.31 -2.58 -9.74
C ARG A 34 20.22 -3.78 -10.01
N ASN A 35 20.93 -4.28 -8.99
CA ASN A 35 21.78 -5.46 -9.10
C ASN A 35 20.94 -6.75 -9.06
N LYS A 36 20.99 -7.52 -10.14
CA LYS A 36 20.21 -8.77 -10.31
C LYS A 36 20.50 -9.82 -9.23
N VAL A 37 21.75 -9.91 -8.76
CA VAL A 37 22.16 -10.92 -7.76
C VAL A 37 21.54 -10.60 -6.40
N THR A 38 21.72 -9.36 -5.93
CA THR A 38 21.18 -8.86 -4.65
C THR A 38 19.66 -8.93 -4.66
N LYS A 39 19.04 -8.53 -5.78
CA LYS A 39 17.59 -8.60 -6.00
C LYS A 39 17.05 -10.03 -5.89
N LYS A 40 17.71 -11.01 -6.50
CA LYS A 40 17.26 -12.42 -6.48
C LYS A 40 17.39 -13.02 -5.07
N LYS A 41 18.48 -12.70 -4.35
CA LYS A 41 18.70 -13.15 -2.97
C LYS A 41 17.69 -12.55 -2.00
N ALA A 42 17.46 -11.23 -2.06
CA ALA A 42 16.49 -10.54 -1.21
C ALA A 42 15.05 -11.02 -1.47
N ARG A 43 14.67 -11.20 -2.74
CA ARG A 43 13.35 -11.75 -3.11
C ARG A 43 13.17 -13.21 -2.72
N TYR A 44 14.24 -13.98 -2.54
CA TYR A 44 14.14 -15.36 -2.06
C TYR A 44 13.91 -15.40 -0.54
N LEU A 45 14.63 -14.56 0.20
CA LEU A 45 14.50 -14.43 1.66
C LEU A 45 13.13 -13.89 2.08
N TYR A 46 12.67 -12.79 1.47
CA TYR A 46 11.45 -12.09 1.90
C TYR A 46 10.25 -12.32 0.99
N LYS A 47 10.28 -13.37 0.13
CA LYS A 47 9.38 -13.53 -1.04
C LYS A 47 7.92 -13.26 -0.73
N LYS A 48 7.41 -13.84 0.36
CA LYS A 48 6.00 -13.73 0.74
C LYS A 48 5.71 -12.36 1.34
N GLU A 49 6.54 -11.89 2.26
CA GLU A 49 6.29 -10.66 3.02
C GLU A 49 6.35 -9.43 2.12
N TRP A 50 7.36 -9.31 1.24
CA TRP A 50 7.45 -8.14 0.34
C TRP A 50 6.26 -8.06 -0.62
N ILE A 51 5.79 -9.22 -1.15
CA ILE A 51 4.64 -9.28 -2.04
C ILE A 51 3.37 -8.89 -1.28
N THR A 52 3.17 -9.45 -0.09
CA THR A 52 2.00 -9.15 0.74
C THR A 52 1.96 -7.67 1.12
N THR A 53 3.07 -7.08 1.58
CA THR A 53 3.14 -5.65 1.88
C THR A 53 2.85 -4.78 0.66
N LEU A 54 3.37 -5.15 -0.51
CA LEU A 54 3.11 -4.45 -1.76
C LEU A 54 1.62 -4.52 -2.17
N LEU A 55 1.02 -5.70 -2.08
CA LEU A 55 -0.41 -5.92 -2.35
C LEU A 55 -1.29 -5.10 -1.41
N ILE A 56 -1.02 -5.16 -0.10
CA ILE A 56 -1.76 -4.38 0.91
C ILE A 56 -1.65 -2.88 0.61
N THR A 57 -0.45 -2.40 0.26
CA THR A 57 -0.23 -0.98 -0.06
C THR A 57 -1.04 -0.55 -1.29
N ILE A 58 -1.06 -1.37 -2.35
CA ILE A 58 -1.85 -1.09 -3.57
C ILE A 58 -3.35 -1.07 -3.25
N ILE A 59 -3.84 -2.06 -2.50
CA ILE A 59 -5.25 -2.14 -2.11
C ILE A 59 -5.64 -0.94 -1.23
N ALA A 60 -4.79 -0.53 -0.29
CA ALA A 60 -5.03 0.62 0.56
C ALA A 60 -5.14 1.92 -0.27
N ILE A 61 -4.25 2.13 -1.24
CA ILE A 61 -4.31 3.28 -2.15
C ILE A 61 -5.61 3.25 -2.97
N TRP A 62 -5.99 2.08 -3.49
CA TRP A 62 -7.22 1.93 -4.26
C TRP A 62 -8.47 2.21 -3.41
N LEU A 63 -8.54 1.66 -2.19
CA LEU A 63 -9.62 1.93 -1.24
C LEU A 63 -9.71 3.42 -0.89
N GLY A 64 -8.57 4.10 -0.72
CA GLY A 64 -8.53 5.54 -0.52
C GLY A 64 -9.15 6.31 -1.68
N LEU A 65 -8.78 5.95 -2.92
CA LEU A 65 -9.29 6.56 -4.16
C LEU A 65 -10.78 6.31 -4.39
N SER A 66 -11.26 5.09 -4.17
CA SER A 66 -12.69 4.77 -4.37
C SER A 66 -13.58 5.51 -3.38
N MET A 67 -13.15 5.64 -2.13
CA MET A 67 -13.87 6.39 -1.10
C MET A 67 -13.81 7.91 -1.33
N THR A 68 -12.74 8.43 -1.95
CA THR A 68 -12.72 9.84 -2.39
C THR A 68 -13.73 10.09 -3.49
N GLY A 69 -13.91 9.16 -4.43
CA GLY A 69 -14.96 9.23 -5.45
C GLY A 69 -16.37 9.39 -4.87
N ILE A 70 -16.68 8.65 -3.81
CA ILE A 70 -17.97 8.74 -3.09
C ILE A 70 -18.16 10.09 -2.39
N LEU A 71 -17.07 10.72 -1.90
CA LEU A 71 -17.13 12.05 -1.27
C LEU A 71 -17.34 13.17 -2.29
N VAL A 72 -16.76 13.04 -3.49
CA VAL A 72 -16.83 14.05 -4.57
C VAL A 72 -18.14 13.93 -5.35
N ASN A 73 -18.64 12.72 -5.56
CA ASN A 73 -19.91 12.49 -6.25
C ASN A 73 -20.83 11.58 -5.40
N PRO A 74 -21.67 12.17 -4.53
CA PRO A 74 -22.50 11.40 -3.60
C PRO A 74 -23.68 10.65 -4.26
N ASN A 75 -23.84 10.76 -5.57
CA ASN A 75 -24.94 10.17 -6.35
C ASN A 75 -24.50 9.00 -7.27
N MET A 76 -23.26 8.52 -7.15
CA MET A 76 -22.80 7.27 -7.81
C MET A 76 -23.00 6.07 -6.90
#